data_AF-A0A6L8B3A9-F1
#
_entry.id   AF-A0A6L8B3A9-F1
#
_cell.length_a   1.000
_cell.length_b   1.000
_cell.length_c   1.000
_cell.angle_alpha   90.00
_cell.angle_beta   90.00
_cell.angle_gamma   90.00
#
_symmetry.space_group_name_H-M   'P 1'
#
loop_
_entity.id
_entity.type
_entity.pdbx_description
1 polymer ?
#
loop_
_entity_poly.entity_id
_entity_poly.type
_entity_poly.pdbx_seq_one_letter_code
_entity_poly.pdbx_strand_id
1 'polypeptide(L)'
;MNEYQTWREYLIEKLTADHKRAVDYLDVALEEYQVDGDAHLFLVALRTVIESQDGIAAIAKRTSIDPQTLLEILSSERIPDIDMLSTLLTTLGCRLSIEPLQNVIHVSDKEYSIAPGISADPNVKVAT
;
A
#
# COMPACT_ATOMS: atom_id res chain seq x y z
N MET A 1 -5.13 -1.25 -36.60
CA MET A 1 -4.82 -1.20 -35.15
C MET A 1 -6.15 -1.01 -34.46
N ASN A 2 -6.61 -2.01 -33.69
CA ASN A 2 -8.01 -2.15 -33.32
C ASN A 2 -8.39 -1.18 -32.19
N GLU A 3 -9.58 -0.58 -32.28
CA GLU A 3 -10.03 0.59 -31.52
C GLU A 3 -10.37 0.34 -30.03
N TYR A 4 -9.93 -0.77 -29.43
CA TYR A 4 -10.06 -1.02 -27.99
C TYR A 4 -8.90 -1.89 -27.50
N GLN A 5 -7.79 -1.27 -27.09
CA GLN A 5 -6.86 -1.95 -26.17
C GLN A 5 -7.67 -2.34 -24.93
N THR A 6 -7.59 -3.60 -24.51
CA THR A 6 -8.21 -3.99 -23.24
C THR A 6 -7.55 -3.20 -22.12
N TRP A 7 -8.30 -2.87 -21.06
CA TRP A 7 -7.75 -2.17 -19.88
C TRP A 7 -6.45 -2.82 -19.38
N ARG A 8 -6.37 -4.15 -19.44
CA ARG A 8 -5.20 -4.94 -19.07
C ARG A 8 -3.99 -4.68 -19.98
N GLU A 9 -4.16 -4.70 -21.30
CA GLU A 9 -3.07 -4.44 -22.25
C GLU A 9 -2.53 -3.02 -22.08
N TYR A 10 -3.43 -2.03 -21.96
CA TYR A 10 -3.06 -0.65 -21.66
C TYR A 10 -2.27 -0.55 -20.35
N LEU A 11 -2.74 -1.22 -19.30
CA LEU A 11 -2.07 -1.21 -18.00
C LEU A 11 -0.67 -1.82 -18.10
N ILE A 12 -0.54 -3.00 -18.72
CA ILE A 12 0.75 -3.66 -18.95
C ILE A 12 1.70 -2.70 -19.68
N GLU A 13 1.27 -2.07 -20.77
CA GLU A 13 2.09 -1.10 -21.52
C GLU A 13 2.59 0.04 -20.62
N LYS A 14 1.72 0.61 -19.77
CA LYS A 14 2.10 1.68 -18.85
C LYS A 14 3.09 1.24 -17.78
N LEU A 15 2.94 0.04 -17.25
CA LEU A 15 3.84 -0.49 -16.21
C LEU A 15 5.19 -0.93 -16.78
N THR A 16 5.23 -1.42 -18.03
CA THR A 16 6.48 -1.71 -18.76
C THR A 16 7.30 -0.44 -18.99
N ALA A 17 6.64 0.68 -19.31
CA ALA A 17 7.32 1.93 -19.62
C ALA A 17 7.94 2.64 -18.40
N ASP A 18 7.47 2.35 -17.19
CA ASP A 18 7.84 3.08 -15.98
C ASP A 18 7.87 2.16 -14.75
N HIS A 19 9.09 1.77 -14.36
CA HIS A 19 9.30 0.90 -13.21
C HIS A 19 8.75 1.49 -11.90
N LYS A 20 8.84 2.82 -11.71
CA LYS A 20 8.30 3.45 -10.50
C LYS A 20 6.79 3.26 -10.43
N ARG A 21 6.09 3.40 -11.55
CA ARG A 21 4.64 3.14 -11.61
C ARG A 21 4.30 1.68 -11.28
N ALA A 22 5.11 0.72 -11.71
CA ALA A 22 4.91 -0.68 -11.37
C ALA A 22 5.03 -0.92 -9.85
N VAL A 23 6.00 -0.27 -9.20
CA VAL A 23 6.16 -0.31 -7.74
C VAL A 23 4.99 0.37 -7.04
N ASP A 24 4.62 1.59 -7.45
CA ASP A 24 3.49 2.34 -6.87
C ASP A 24 2.17 1.54 -7.00
N TYR A 25 1.98 0.83 -8.12
CA TYR A 25 0.81 -0.02 -8.34
C TYR A 25 0.75 -1.22 -7.38
N LEU A 26 1.89 -1.85 -7.09
CA LEU A 26 1.97 -2.92 -6.08
C LEU A 26 1.74 -2.41 -4.66
N ASP A 27 2.25 -1.22 -4.36
CA ASP A 27 2.11 -0.58 -3.05
C ASP A 27 0.64 -0.31 -2.74
N VAL A 28 -0.07 0.34 -3.67
CA VAL A 28 -1.53 0.56 -3.54
C VAL A 28 -2.29 -0.77 -3.42
N ALA A 29 -1.93 -1.79 -4.20
CA ALA A 29 -2.59 -3.10 -4.09
C ALA A 29 -2.35 -3.76 -2.72
N LEU A 30 -1.20 -3.52 -2.09
CA LEU A 30 -0.90 -4.00 -0.74
C LEU A 30 -1.68 -3.21 0.33
N GLU A 31 -1.82 -1.90 0.16
CA GLU A 31 -2.66 -1.05 1.03
C GLU A 31 -4.12 -1.51 1.02
N GLU A 32 -4.70 -1.74 -0.15
CA GLU A 32 -6.08 -2.23 -0.28
C GLU A 32 -6.25 -3.59 0.41
N TYR A 33 -5.31 -4.53 0.20
CA TYR A 33 -5.28 -5.81 0.92
C TYR A 33 -5.27 -5.63 2.44
N GLN A 34 -4.55 -4.64 2.97
CA GLN A 34 -4.51 -4.36 4.41
C GLN A 34 -5.83 -3.78 4.94
N VAL A 35 -6.69 -3.23 4.07
CA VAL A 35 -8.01 -2.71 4.43
C VAL A 35 -9.08 -3.81 4.39
N ASP A 36 -9.13 -4.60 3.32
CA ASP A 36 -10.22 -5.55 3.08
C ASP A 36 -9.86 -7.03 3.37
N GLY A 37 -8.56 -7.35 3.45
CA GLY A 37 -8.04 -8.70 3.64
C GLY A 37 -8.07 -9.58 2.39
N ASP A 38 -8.37 -9.04 1.20
CA ASP A 38 -8.47 -9.78 -0.06
C ASP A 38 -7.12 -9.95 -0.74
N ALA A 39 -6.45 -11.06 -0.43
CA ALA A 39 -5.17 -11.41 -1.04
C ALA A 39 -5.27 -11.64 -2.56
N HIS A 40 -6.46 -11.97 -3.09
CA HIS A 40 -6.63 -12.25 -4.51
C HIS A 40 -6.32 -11.01 -5.37
N LEU A 41 -6.77 -9.83 -4.94
CA LEU A 41 -6.53 -8.58 -5.66
C LEU A 41 -5.02 -8.25 -5.71
N PHE A 42 -4.33 -8.41 -4.58
CA PHE A 42 -2.88 -8.23 -4.50
C PHE A 42 -2.12 -9.19 -5.41
N LEU A 43 -2.48 -10.48 -5.43
CA LEU A 43 -1.81 -11.48 -6.29
C LEU A 43 -2.04 -11.22 -7.79
N VAL A 44 -3.24 -10.74 -8.16
CA VAL A 44 -3.51 -10.28 -9.54
C VAL A 44 -2.66 -9.06 -9.90
N ALA A 45 -2.47 -8.12 -8.97
CA ALA A 45 -1.60 -6.97 -9.17
C ALA A 45 -0.13 -7.40 -9.35
N LEU A 46 0.35 -8.31 -8.49
CA LEU A 46 1.69 -8.89 -8.56
C LEU A 46 1.94 -9.59 -9.90
N ARG A 47 0.96 -10.37 -10.37
CA ARG A 47 1.01 -10.98 -11.71
C ARG A 47 1.15 -9.94 -12.80
N THR A 48 0.33 -8.89 -12.75
CA THR A 48 0.32 -7.83 -13.77
C THR A 48 1.67 -7.12 -13.82
N VAL A 49 2.30 -6.85 -12.66
CA VAL A 49 3.65 -6.30 -12.63
C VAL A 49 4.67 -7.28 -13.22
N ILE A 50 4.66 -8.56 -12.81
CA ILE A 50 5.57 -9.57 -13.37
C ILE A 50 5.44 -9.66 -14.89
N GLU A 51 4.22 -9.68 -15.43
CA GLU A 51 3.96 -9.70 -16.87
C GLU A 51 4.45 -8.43 -17.59
N SER A 52 4.41 -7.26 -16.92
CA SER A 52 4.89 -6.00 -17.49
C SER A 52 6.41 -5.82 -17.49
N GLN A 53 7.13 -6.54 -16.62
CA GLN A 53 8.59 -6.43 -16.50
C GLN A 53 9.28 -7.52 -17.33
N ASP A 54 9.83 -8.55 -16.67
CA ASP A 54 10.57 -9.64 -17.35
C ASP A 54 9.67 -10.80 -17.80
N GLY A 55 8.40 -10.81 -17.39
CA GLY A 55 7.46 -11.91 -17.62
C GLY A 55 7.66 -13.10 -16.67
N ILE A 56 6.62 -13.96 -16.60
CA ILE A 56 6.55 -15.08 -15.64
C ILE A 56 7.72 -16.05 -15.80
N ALA A 57 8.08 -16.40 -17.05
CA ALA A 57 9.14 -17.38 -17.33
C ALA A 57 10.53 -16.89 -16.90
N ALA A 58 10.80 -15.59 -17.01
CA ALA A 58 12.07 -15.02 -16.57
C ALA A 58 12.12 -14.93 -15.04
N ILE A 59 11.02 -14.51 -14.41
CA ILE A 59 10.93 -14.47 -12.94
C ILE A 59 11.11 -15.86 -12.33
N ALA A 60 10.44 -16.89 -12.84
CA ALA A 60 10.60 -18.27 -12.36
C ALA A 60 12.07 -18.73 -12.41
N LYS A 61 12.79 -18.40 -13.48
CA LYS A 61 14.23 -18.71 -13.61
C LYS A 61 15.08 -17.94 -12.61
N ARG A 62 14.79 -16.66 -12.38
CA ARG A 62 15.54 -15.79 -11.45
C ARG A 62 15.34 -16.20 -9.99
N THR A 63 14.13 -16.62 -9.62
CA THR A 63 13.76 -17.02 -8.26
C THR A 63 14.02 -18.49 -7.95
N SER A 64 14.31 -19.32 -8.96
CA SER A 64 14.35 -20.78 -8.84
C SER A 64 13.05 -21.39 -8.29
N ILE A 65 11.93 -20.68 -8.41
CA ILE A 65 10.60 -21.17 -8.08
C ILE A 65 10.10 -22.00 -9.26
N ASP A 66 9.49 -23.15 -8.97
CA ASP A 66 8.85 -23.97 -9.99
C ASP A 66 7.77 -23.16 -10.76
N PRO A 67 7.79 -23.15 -12.11
CA PRO A 67 6.84 -22.35 -12.90
C PRO A 67 5.37 -22.67 -12.65
N GLN A 68 5.01 -23.92 -12.33
CA GLN A 68 3.63 -24.28 -11.99
C GLN A 68 3.25 -23.66 -10.65
N THR A 69 4.11 -23.79 -9.65
CA THR A 69 3.92 -23.15 -8.33
C THR A 69 3.75 -21.63 -8.46
N LEU A 70 4.60 -20.99 -9.27
CA LEU A 70 4.47 -19.56 -9.53
C LEU A 70 3.13 -19.23 -10.22
N LEU A 71 2.69 -20.03 -11.19
CA LEU A 71 1.43 -19.81 -11.89
C LEU A 71 0.21 -19.96 -10.97
N GLU A 72 0.20 -20.96 -10.08
CA GLU A 72 -0.85 -21.16 -9.08
C GLU A 72 -0.94 -19.94 -8.16
N ILE A 73 0.20 -19.38 -7.74
CA ILE A 73 0.25 -18.18 -6.90
C ILE A 73 -0.28 -16.95 -7.64
N LEU A 74 0.20 -16.73 -8.86
CA LEU A 74 -0.21 -15.59 -9.68
C LEU A 74 -1.65 -15.70 -10.19
N SER A 75 -2.26 -16.87 -10.09
CA SER A 75 -3.68 -17.12 -10.36
C SER A 75 -4.52 -17.16 -9.09
N SER A 76 -3.93 -16.81 -7.94
CA SER A 76 -4.60 -16.80 -6.62
C SER A 76 -5.16 -18.16 -6.19
N GLU A 77 -4.70 -19.26 -6.81
CA GLU A 77 -5.06 -20.63 -6.43
C GLU A 77 -4.31 -21.05 -5.16
N ARG A 78 -3.15 -20.43 -4.92
CA ARG A 78 -2.29 -20.65 -3.76
C ARG A 78 -1.80 -19.31 -3.21
N ILE A 79 -1.85 -19.14 -1.90
CA ILE A 79 -1.23 -17.98 -1.23
C ILE A 79 0.25 -18.30 -0.98
N PRO A 80 1.18 -17.42 -1.38
CA PRO A 80 2.60 -17.62 -1.12
C PRO A 80 2.89 -17.45 0.38
N ASP A 81 3.87 -18.20 0.89
CA ASP A 81 4.46 -17.86 2.19
C ASP A 81 5.27 -16.57 2.11
N ILE A 82 5.67 -16.05 3.28
CA ILE A 82 6.39 -14.79 3.38
C ILE A 82 7.76 -14.83 2.70
N ASP A 83 8.43 -15.98 2.71
CA ASP A 83 9.76 -16.16 2.11
C ASP A 83 9.68 -16.08 0.58
N MET A 84 8.67 -16.73 0.01
CA MET A 84 8.39 -16.71 -1.41
C MET A 84 7.94 -15.32 -1.87
N LEU A 85 7.04 -14.67 -1.12
CA LEU A 85 6.64 -13.30 -1.42
C LEU A 85 7.84 -12.35 -1.38
N SER A 86 8.68 -12.47 -0.35
CA SER A 86 9.91 -11.67 -0.22
C SER A 86 10.88 -11.90 -1.38
N THR A 87 11.02 -13.16 -1.84
CA THR A 87 11.84 -13.53 -3.01
C THR A 87 11.30 -12.89 -4.29
N LEU A 88 9.99 -12.93 -4.51
CA LEU A 88 9.35 -12.32 -5.67
C LEU A 88 9.51 -10.80 -5.67
N LEU A 89 9.22 -10.14 -4.54
CA LEU A 89 9.37 -8.70 -4.39
C LEU A 89 10.82 -8.26 -4.59
N THR A 90 11.80 -8.97 -4.00
CA THR A 90 13.23 -8.65 -4.17
C THR A 90 13.66 -8.74 -5.64
N THR A 91 13.12 -9.71 -6.37
CA THR A 91 13.39 -9.88 -7.82
C THR A 91 12.85 -8.71 -8.63
N LEU A 92 11.76 -8.10 -8.17
CA LEU A 92 11.15 -6.89 -8.73
C LEU A 92 11.77 -5.58 -8.19
N GLY A 93 12.81 -5.65 -7.33
CA GLY A 93 13.41 -4.45 -6.73
C GLY A 93 12.65 -3.86 -5.54
N CYS A 94 11.67 -4.61 -5.01
CA CYS A 94 10.83 -4.24 -3.88
C CYS A 94 11.24 -5.00 -2.60
N ARG A 95 10.74 -4.55 -1.45
CA ARG A 95 10.84 -5.28 -0.17
C ARG A 95 9.57 -5.05 0.65
N LEU A 96 9.25 -5.98 1.53
CA LEU A 96 8.26 -5.74 2.59
C LEU A 96 8.85 -4.77 3.63
N SER A 97 8.02 -3.87 4.15
CA SER A 97 8.36 -2.94 5.23
C SER A 97 7.35 -3.08 6.38
N ILE A 98 7.80 -2.71 7.58
CA ILE A 98 6.93 -2.58 8.74
C ILE A 98 6.76 -1.09 8.98
N GLU A 99 5.51 -0.64 8.94
CA GLU A 99 5.14 0.74 9.21
C GLU A 99 4.20 0.78 10.43
N PRO A 100 4.27 1.84 11.26
CA PRO A 100 3.29 2.00 12.32
C PRO A 100 1.91 2.20 11.70
N LEU A 101 0.91 1.48 12.20
CA LEU A 101 -0.47 1.78 11.87
C LEU A 101 -0.73 3.24 12.26
N GLN A 102 -1.23 4.03 11.31
CA GLN A 102 -1.66 5.39 11.58
C GLN A 102 -2.85 5.32 12.54
N ASN A 103 -2.54 5.36 13.82
CA ASN A 103 -3.54 5.37 14.86
C ASN A 103 -4.28 6.71 14.74
N VAL A 104 -5.58 6.66 14.41
CA VAL A 104 -6.48 7.82 14.54
C VAL A 104 -6.72 8.06 16.04
N ILE A 105 -5.68 8.51 16.75
CA ILE A 105 -5.83 9.08 18.08
C ILE A 105 -5.02 10.37 18.13
N HIS A 106 -5.74 11.48 17.90
CA HIS A 106 -5.38 12.82 18.38
C HIS A 106 -6.67 13.47 18.90
N VAL A 107 -7.03 13.23 20.17
CA VAL A 107 -6.77 14.04 21.38
C VAL A 107 -7.88 15.08 21.63
N SER A 108 -8.49 14.96 22.81
CA SER A 108 -9.05 16.11 23.53
C SER A 108 -8.61 16.01 24.98
N ASP A 109 -7.31 16.22 25.21
CA ASP A 109 -6.83 16.84 26.43
C ASP A 109 -7.42 18.25 26.46
N LYS A 110 -8.60 18.41 27.07
CA LYS A 110 -9.06 19.73 27.49
C LYS A 110 -8.25 20.10 28.73
N GLU A 111 -7.23 20.92 28.52
CA GLU A 111 -6.65 21.78 29.53
C GLU A 111 -7.77 22.56 30.25
N TYR A 112 -7.99 22.26 31.53
CA TYR A 112 -8.67 23.19 32.42
C TYR A 112 -7.62 24.17 32.93
N SER A 113 -7.45 25.27 32.21
CA SER A 113 -6.82 26.48 32.72
C SER A 113 -7.94 27.50 32.93
N ILE A 114 -8.47 27.59 34.16
CA ILE A 114 -9.26 28.75 34.57
C ILE A 114 -8.32 29.73 35.25
N ALA A 115 -8.00 30.79 34.53
CA ALA A 115 -7.94 32.12 35.10
C ALA A 115 -8.14 33.16 33.99
N PRO A 116 -9.22 33.95 34.02
CA PRO A 116 -9.17 35.30 33.52
C PRO A 116 -8.97 36.23 34.73
N GLY A 117 -7.75 36.77 34.85
CA GLY A 117 -7.56 38.03 35.54
C GLY A 117 -8.25 39.12 34.75
N ILE A 118 -9.32 39.70 35.30
CA ILE A 118 -9.81 41.02 34.89
C ILE A 118 -9.61 41.94 36.08
N SER A 119 -8.58 42.77 35.98
CA SER A 119 -8.39 43.97 36.79
C SER A 119 -9.08 45.13 36.09
N ALA A 120 -10.06 45.78 36.74
CA ALA A 120 -10.28 47.21 36.58
C ALA A 120 -11.14 47.77 37.74
N ASP A 121 -10.56 48.77 38.40
CA ASP A 121 -11.15 49.90 39.12
C ASP A 121 -11.50 49.81 40.63
N PRO A 122 -10.73 50.50 41.50
CA PRO A 122 -11.02 50.68 42.92
C PRO A 122 -11.66 52.06 43.16
N ASN A 123 -12.98 52.17 43.10
CA ASN A 123 -13.68 53.23 43.85
C ASN A 123 -15.20 53.04 43.95
N VAL A 124 -15.76 53.48 45.09
CA VAL A 124 -17.19 53.69 45.43
C VAL A 124 -17.94 52.40 45.88
N LYS A 125 -18.46 52.22 47.12
CA LYS A 125 -18.83 53.13 48.22
C LYS A 125 -18.97 52.37 49.55
N VAL A 126 -18.55 52.99 50.65
CA VAL A 126 -19.01 52.69 52.02
C VAL A 126 -20.16 53.65 52.39
N ALA A 127 -21.27 53.11 52.90
CA ALA A 127 -22.37 53.74 53.67
C ALA A 127 -23.45 52.64 53.83
N THR A 128 -24.05 52.31 54.98
CA THR A 128 -24.16 52.86 56.33
C THR A 128 -24.36 51.68 57.28
#